data_AF-A0A959F7S7-F1
#
_entry.id   AF-A0A959F7S7-F1
#
_cell.length_a   1.000
_cell.length_b   1.000
_cell.length_c   1.000
_cell.angle_alpha   90.00
_cell.angle_beta   90.00
_cell.angle_gamma   90.00
#
_symmetry.space_group_name_H-M   'P 1'
#
loop_
_entity.id
_entity.type
_entity.pdbx_description
1 polymer ?
#
loop_
_entity_poly.entity_id
_entity_poly.type
_entity_poly.pdbx_seq_one_letter_code
_entity_poly.pdbx_strand_id
1 'polypeptide(L)'
;MEGVYVDVWHCDSDGNYSEYGGTQMQQTNYTNVHFLRGRQTTDANGQASFISIYPGWYQGRAPHIHVEVLDTNENSLMVTQIAFPEDISQTVYATDNYNGIYDTSNAQDNIFADSLDGNMCTISGNTTDGYTLTHTITLNA
;
A
#
# COMPACT_ATOMS: atom_id res chain seq x y z
N MET A 1 -11.47 -7.20 13.99
CA MET A 1 -11.04 -7.70 15.31
C MET A 1 -10.52 -6.51 16.08
N GLU A 2 -10.89 -6.33 17.35
CA GLU A 2 -10.39 -5.24 18.20
C GLU A 2 -9.00 -5.55 18.75
N GLY A 3 -8.15 -4.52 18.92
CA GLY A 3 -6.89 -4.62 19.65
C GLY A 3 -5.72 -5.25 18.90
N VAL A 4 -5.92 -5.77 17.68
CA VAL A 4 -4.82 -6.27 16.83
C VAL A 4 -4.02 -5.11 16.25
N TYR A 5 -2.73 -5.35 15.99
CA TYR A 5 -1.86 -4.40 15.30
C TYR A 5 -2.03 -4.53 13.79
N VAL A 6 -2.03 -3.39 13.11
CA VAL A 6 -2.00 -3.28 11.65
C VAL A 6 -0.81 -2.43 11.28
N ASP A 7 0.16 -3.05 10.61
CA ASP A 7 1.31 -2.38 10.04
C ASP A 7 1.08 -2.15 8.56
N VAL A 8 1.40 -0.95 8.10
CA VAL A 8 1.35 -0.59 6.68
C VAL A 8 2.68 0.01 6.24
N TRP A 9 3.09 -0.32 5.02
CA TRP A 9 4.23 0.33 4.36
C TRP A 9 4.03 0.39 2.85
N HIS A 10 4.57 1.43 2.22
CA HIS A 10 4.55 1.57 0.77
C HIS A 10 5.70 2.48 0.30
N CYS A 11 5.92 2.51 -1.02
CA CYS A 11 6.91 3.39 -1.62
C CYS A 11 6.46 4.86 -1.66
N ASP A 12 7.41 5.78 -1.77
CA ASP A 12 7.17 7.18 -2.07
C ASP A 12 6.61 7.39 -3.49
N SER A 13 6.34 8.64 -3.85
CA SER A 13 5.82 9.00 -5.19
C SER A 13 6.75 8.60 -6.34
N ASP A 14 8.04 8.43 -6.05
CA ASP A 14 9.08 8.09 -7.01
C ASP A 14 9.36 6.57 -7.05
N GLY A 15 8.63 5.77 -6.27
CA GLY A 15 8.79 4.31 -6.22
C GLY A 15 9.89 3.80 -5.28
N ASN A 16 10.43 4.64 -4.40
CA ASN A 16 11.45 4.24 -3.44
C ASN A 16 10.84 3.89 -2.08
N TYR A 17 11.39 2.88 -1.42
CA TYR A 17 11.08 2.58 -0.03
C TYR A 17 12.10 3.20 0.93
N SER A 18 11.59 3.68 2.06
CA SER A 18 12.41 3.94 3.24
C SER A 18 13.02 2.62 3.75
N GLU A 19 14.14 2.67 4.48
CA GLU A 19 14.91 1.50 4.96
C GLU A 19 15.64 0.68 3.88
N TYR A 20 15.50 1.04 2.60
CA TYR A 20 16.20 0.40 1.48
C TYR A 20 17.09 1.38 0.72
N GLY A 21 17.98 0.83 -0.11
CA GLY A 21 18.74 1.60 -1.08
C GLY A 21 20.13 1.05 -1.38
N GLY A 22 20.82 1.65 -2.35
CA GLY A 22 22.11 1.16 -2.84
C GLY A 22 22.01 -0.18 -3.60
N THR A 23 20.82 -0.52 -4.10
CA THR A 23 20.57 -1.75 -4.88
C THR A 23 20.26 -1.39 -6.34
N GLN A 24 20.25 -2.40 -7.22
CA GLN A 24 19.84 -2.20 -8.61
C GLN A 24 18.37 -1.76 -8.72
N MET A 25 17.50 -2.23 -7.83
CA MET A 25 16.07 -1.88 -7.82
C MET A 25 15.81 -0.49 -7.24
N GLN A 26 16.68 -0.03 -6.33
CA GLN A 26 16.59 1.28 -5.70
C GLN A 26 18.00 1.84 -5.46
N GLN A 27 18.44 2.74 -6.33
CA GLN A 27 19.76 3.37 -6.21
C GLN A 27 19.80 4.38 -5.06
N THR A 28 18.74 5.17 -4.89
CA THR A 28 18.62 6.15 -3.82
C THR A 28 18.72 5.48 -2.46
N ASN A 29 19.60 6.01 -1.59
CA ASN A 29 19.87 5.40 -0.30
C ASN A 29 19.01 6.02 0.81
N TYR A 30 18.01 5.26 1.25
CA TYR A 30 17.09 5.61 2.33
C TYR A 30 17.18 4.64 3.51
N THR A 31 18.29 3.92 3.70
CA THR A 31 18.43 2.91 4.76
C THR A 31 18.31 3.44 6.19
N ASN A 32 18.45 4.76 6.39
CA ASN A 32 18.39 5.41 7.70
C ASN A 32 17.12 6.27 7.92
N VAL A 33 16.08 6.07 7.11
CA VAL A 33 14.80 6.79 7.25
C VAL A 33 13.64 5.81 7.25
N HIS A 34 12.49 6.23 7.79
CA HIS A 34 11.32 5.38 8.06
C HIS A 34 10.00 6.01 7.54
N PHE A 35 10.06 6.83 6.50
CA PHE A 35 8.85 7.45 5.94
C PHE A 35 7.87 6.40 5.39
N LEU A 36 6.58 6.73 5.35
CA LEU A 36 5.52 5.91 4.73
C LEU A 36 5.43 4.49 5.30
N ARG A 37 5.72 4.38 6.60
CA ARG A 37 5.57 3.19 7.44
C ARG A 37 4.79 3.59 8.68
N GLY A 38 3.87 2.74 9.15
CA GLY A 38 3.11 3.04 10.35
C GLY A 38 2.39 1.84 10.93
N ARG A 39 2.21 1.85 12.25
CA ARG A 39 1.41 0.89 13.01
C ARG A 39 0.19 1.59 13.58
N GLN A 40 -0.96 0.93 13.53
CA GLN A 40 -2.14 1.31 14.28
C GLN A 40 -2.69 0.10 15.04
N THR A 41 -3.35 0.36 16.16
CA THR A 41 -4.15 -0.64 16.87
C THR A 41 -5.60 -0.48 16.45
N THR A 42 -6.23 -1.59 16.10
CA THR A 42 -7.65 -1.60 15.72
C THR A 42 -8.57 -1.23 16.90
N ASP A 43 -9.58 -0.40 16.62
CA ASP A 43 -10.58 0.01 17.60
C ASP A 43 -11.62 -1.11 17.92
N ALA A 44 -12.62 -0.79 18.75
CA ALA A 44 -13.71 -1.72 19.11
C ALA A 44 -14.55 -2.22 17.91
N ASN A 45 -14.50 -1.53 16.77
CA ASN A 45 -15.13 -1.94 15.53
C ASN A 45 -14.17 -2.71 14.61
N GLY A 46 -12.91 -2.90 15.02
CA GLY A 46 -11.86 -3.52 14.24
C GLY A 46 -11.25 -2.61 13.17
N GLN A 47 -11.36 -1.28 13.32
CA GLN A 47 -10.88 -0.31 12.34
C GLN A 47 -9.51 0.25 12.72
N ALA A 48 -8.64 0.38 11.73
CA ALA A 48 -7.37 1.11 11.81
C ALA A 48 -7.34 2.15 10.68
N SER A 49 -6.89 3.36 10.97
CA SER A 49 -6.89 4.48 10.02
C SER A 49 -5.52 5.12 9.88
N PHE A 50 -5.16 5.47 8.66
CA PHE A 50 -3.89 6.07 8.31
C PHE A 50 -4.11 7.27 7.40
N ILE A 51 -3.25 8.29 7.52
CA ILE A 51 -3.16 9.38 6.56
C ILE A 51 -1.82 9.22 5.84
N SER A 52 -1.86 9.11 4.52
CA SER A 52 -0.67 8.96 3.68
C SER A 52 -0.90 9.58 2.31
N ILE A 53 0.14 9.55 1.48
CA ILE A 53 0.04 9.84 0.04
C ILE A 53 -0.51 8.61 -0.71
N TYR A 54 -0.96 8.82 -1.95
CA TYR A 54 -1.11 7.70 -2.89
C TYR A 54 0.29 7.15 -3.22
N PRO A 55 0.52 5.82 -3.21
CA PRO A 55 1.85 5.28 -3.44
C PRO A 55 2.33 5.53 -4.87
N GLY A 56 3.63 5.70 -5.07
CA GLY A 56 4.22 5.58 -6.40
C GLY A 56 4.18 4.13 -6.90
N TRP A 57 4.98 3.85 -7.91
CA TRP A 57 5.18 2.52 -8.46
C TRP A 57 6.65 2.33 -8.81
N TYR A 58 7.07 1.07 -8.93
CA TYR A 58 8.42 0.69 -9.32
C TYR A 58 8.36 -0.49 -10.28
N GLN A 59 9.42 -0.66 -11.07
CA GLN A 59 9.44 -1.56 -12.21
C GLN A 59 8.96 -2.98 -11.85
N GLY A 60 7.99 -3.48 -12.62
CA GLY A 60 7.50 -4.86 -12.50
C GLY A 60 6.45 -5.10 -11.42
N ARG A 61 5.92 -4.04 -10.78
CA ARG A 61 4.87 -4.13 -9.76
C ARG A 61 3.76 -3.12 -10.03
N ALA A 62 2.51 -3.54 -9.83
CA ALA A 62 1.37 -2.62 -9.83
C ALA A 62 1.41 -1.74 -8.56
N PRO A 63 0.78 -0.56 -8.54
CA PRO A 63 0.64 0.26 -7.33
C PRO A 63 0.05 -0.52 -6.15
N HIS A 64 0.67 -0.45 -4.98
CA HIS A 64 0.20 -1.18 -3.81
C HIS A 64 0.59 -0.55 -2.47
N ILE A 65 -0.17 -0.90 -1.44
CA ILE A 65 0.19 -0.71 -0.03
C ILE A 65 0.35 -2.10 0.58
N HIS A 66 1.47 -2.36 1.25
CA HIS A 66 1.61 -3.58 2.03
C HIS A 66 0.89 -3.46 3.36
N VAL A 67 0.36 -4.58 3.84
CA VAL A 67 -0.30 -4.68 5.14
C VAL A 67 0.13 -5.95 5.85
N GLU A 68 0.46 -5.83 7.13
CA GLU A 68 0.60 -6.96 8.04
C GLU A 68 -0.33 -6.78 9.25
N VAL A 69 -1.09 -7.81 9.57
CA VAL A 69 -1.95 -7.85 10.75
C VAL A 69 -1.31 -8.79 11.76
N LEU A 70 -1.14 -8.32 12.99
CA LEU A 70 -0.53 -9.08 14.08
C LEU A 70 -1.43 -9.12 15.31
N ASP A 71 -1.38 -10.24 16.05
CA ASP A 71 -2.03 -10.31 17.37
C ASP A 71 -1.31 -9.43 18.41
N THR A 72 -1.86 -9.36 19.63
CA THR A 72 -1.29 -8.53 20.70
C THR A 72 0.06 -9.02 21.21
N ASN A 73 0.47 -10.25 20.87
CA ASN A 73 1.78 -10.82 21.16
C ASN A 73 2.75 -10.62 19.97
N GLU A 74 2.36 -9.85 18.97
CA GLU A 74 3.10 -9.61 17.72
C GLU A 74 3.31 -10.87 16.86
N ASN A 75 2.45 -11.89 17.02
CA ASN A 75 2.43 -12.99 16.05
C ASN A 75 1.72 -12.52 14.78
N SER A 76 2.37 -12.72 13.63
CA SER A 76 1.79 -12.44 12.33
C SER A 76 0.55 -13.31 12.08
N LEU A 77 -0.59 -12.67 11.85
CA LEU A 77 -1.86 -13.31 11.52
C LEU A 77 -2.07 -13.36 10.00
N MET A 78 -1.66 -12.30 9.30
CA MET A 78 -1.75 -12.21 7.85
C MET A 78 -0.77 -11.15 7.31
N VAL A 79 -0.05 -11.49 6.25
CA VAL A 79 0.66 -10.54 5.40
C VAL A 79 -0.07 -10.49 4.06
N THR A 80 -0.42 -9.30 3.61
CA THR A 80 -1.14 -9.07 2.35
C THR A 80 -0.75 -7.71 1.75
N GLN A 81 -1.41 -7.33 0.67
CA GLN A 81 -1.25 -6.05 -0.01
C GLN A 81 -2.59 -5.54 -0.50
N ILE A 82 -2.71 -4.22 -0.66
CA ILE A 82 -3.90 -3.54 -1.17
C ILE A 82 -3.61 -3.08 -2.59
N ALA A 83 -4.47 -3.49 -3.52
CA ALA A 83 -4.47 -3.04 -4.91
C ALA A 83 -5.40 -1.83 -5.10
N PHE A 84 -5.16 -1.06 -6.16
CA PHE A 84 -5.96 0.11 -6.51
C PHE A 84 -6.69 -0.06 -7.85
N PRO A 85 -7.90 0.52 -8.02
CA PRO A 85 -8.54 0.63 -9.32
C PRO A 85 -7.63 1.33 -10.34
N GLU A 86 -7.56 0.78 -11.54
CA GLU A 86 -6.63 1.25 -12.58
C GLU A 86 -6.99 2.64 -13.12
N ASP A 87 -8.28 2.96 -13.21
CA ASP A 87 -8.77 4.27 -13.64
C ASP A 87 -8.38 5.40 -12.66
N ILE A 88 -8.43 5.11 -11.36
CA ILE A 88 -7.95 6.02 -10.31
C ILE A 88 -6.43 6.17 -10.39
N SER A 89 -5.71 5.06 -10.52
CA SER A 89 -4.25 5.08 -10.68
C SER A 89 -3.82 5.91 -11.90
N GLN A 90 -4.48 5.73 -13.05
CA GLN A 90 -4.24 6.52 -14.25
C GLN A 90 -4.47 8.02 -14.03
N THR A 91 -5.52 8.39 -13.28
CA THR A 91 -5.82 9.78 -12.93
C THR A 91 -4.74 10.40 -12.05
N VAL A 92 -4.27 9.68 -11.03
CA VAL A 92 -3.22 10.14 -10.11
C VAL A 92 -1.89 10.32 -10.85
N TYR A 93 -1.50 9.33 -11.65
CA TYR A 93 -0.21 9.33 -12.35
C TYR A 93 -0.16 10.20 -13.61
N ALA A 94 -1.29 10.81 -13.99
CA ALA A 94 -1.32 11.90 -14.97
C ALA A 94 -0.94 13.27 -14.35
N THR A 95 -0.74 13.36 -13.02
CA THR A 95 -0.27 14.57 -12.35
C THR A 95 1.26 14.64 -12.32
N ASP A 96 1.81 15.85 -12.15
CA ASP A 96 3.26 16.10 -12.20
C ASP A 96 4.04 15.60 -10.96
N ASN A 97 3.35 15.10 -9.93
CA ASN A 97 3.96 14.68 -8.67
C ASN A 97 4.44 13.21 -8.66
N TYR A 98 4.31 12.49 -9.78
CA TYR A 98 4.63 11.06 -9.90
C TYR A 98 5.41 10.76 -11.18
N ASN A 99 6.06 9.59 -11.23
CA ASN A 99 6.88 9.12 -12.36
C ASN A 99 6.08 8.73 -13.64
N GLY A 100 4.87 9.26 -13.80
CA GLY A 100 3.98 8.91 -14.91
C GLY A 100 3.35 7.52 -14.76
N ILE A 101 2.82 7.00 -15.88
CA ILE A 101 2.03 5.77 -15.91
C ILE A 101 2.90 4.54 -15.57
N TYR A 102 2.38 3.68 -14.70
CA TYR A 102 2.99 2.43 -14.27
C TYR A 102 3.15 1.42 -15.42
N ASP A 103 4.19 0.58 -15.33
CA ASP A 103 4.53 -0.39 -16.37
C ASP A 103 3.82 -1.76 -16.24
N THR A 104 3.22 -2.02 -15.08
CA THR A 104 2.65 -3.33 -14.72
C THR A 104 1.23 -3.17 -14.20
N SER A 105 0.24 -3.70 -14.91
CA SER A 105 -1.16 -3.69 -14.47
C SER A 105 -1.41 -4.64 -13.31
N ASN A 106 -2.55 -4.49 -12.62
CA ASN A 106 -2.91 -5.40 -11.52
C ASN A 106 -2.96 -6.87 -12.00
N ALA A 107 -3.47 -7.09 -13.22
CA ALA A 107 -3.55 -8.42 -13.82
C ALA A 107 -2.20 -8.99 -14.29
N GLN A 108 -1.19 -8.13 -14.49
CA GLN A 108 0.16 -8.53 -14.89
C GLN A 108 1.12 -8.69 -13.71
N ASP A 109 0.79 -8.12 -12.54
CA ASP A 109 1.58 -8.28 -11.33
C ASP A 109 1.36 -9.70 -10.76
N ASN A 110 2.42 -10.51 -10.83
CA ASN A 110 2.39 -11.90 -10.37
C ASN A 110 2.08 -12.07 -8.88
N ILE A 111 2.23 -11.01 -8.06
CA ILE A 111 1.88 -11.07 -6.63
C ILE A 111 0.37 -10.96 -6.42
N PHE A 112 -0.38 -10.39 -7.38
CA PHE A 112 -1.85 -10.32 -7.35
C PHE A 112 -2.55 -11.44 -8.13
N ALA A 113 -1.80 -12.29 -8.84
CA ALA A 113 -2.32 -13.20 -9.88
C ALA A 113 -3.52 -14.07 -9.45
N ASP A 114 -3.57 -14.49 -8.19
CA ASP A 114 -4.60 -15.36 -7.60
C ASP A 114 -5.34 -14.71 -6.42
N SER A 115 -5.06 -13.44 -6.12
CA SER A 115 -5.52 -12.76 -4.91
C SER A 115 -6.19 -11.40 -5.14
N LEU A 116 -6.16 -10.89 -6.38
CA LEU A 116 -6.60 -9.53 -6.72
C LEU A 116 -7.98 -9.15 -6.18
N ASP A 117 -8.98 -10.02 -6.30
CA ASP A 117 -10.35 -9.76 -5.81
C ASP A 117 -10.37 -9.48 -4.29
N GLY A 118 -9.52 -10.18 -3.53
CA GLY A 118 -9.35 -9.99 -2.09
C GLY A 118 -8.42 -8.84 -1.73
N ASN A 119 -7.67 -8.27 -2.68
CA ASN A 119 -6.75 -7.15 -2.46
C ASN A 119 -7.30 -5.81 -2.94
N MET A 120 -8.29 -5.81 -3.83
CA MET A 120 -8.82 -4.57 -4.41
C MET A 120 -9.48 -3.69 -3.36
N CYS A 121 -9.05 -2.44 -3.25
CA CYS A 121 -9.71 -1.46 -2.38
C CYS A 121 -10.95 -0.85 -3.02
N THR A 122 -11.80 -0.26 -2.18
CA THR A 122 -12.75 0.77 -2.60
C THR A 122 -12.14 2.13 -2.30
N ILE A 123 -12.12 3.04 -3.27
CA ILE A 123 -11.52 4.37 -3.11
C ILE A 123 -12.42 5.44 -3.73
N SER A 124 -12.51 6.60 -3.09
CA SER A 124 -13.29 7.75 -3.57
C SER A 124 -12.58 9.06 -3.26
N GLY A 125 -12.89 10.13 -3.98
CA GLY A 125 -12.22 11.42 -3.84
C GLY A 125 -11.60 11.88 -5.15
N ASN A 126 -10.62 12.80 -5.07
CA ASN A 126 -9.97 13.39 -6.24
C ASN A 126 -8.57 13.92 -5.92
N THR A 127 -7.82 14.33 -6.94
CA THR A 127 -6.44 14.83 -6.83
C THR A 127 -6.30 16.22 -6.20
N THR A 128 -7.40 16.93 -5.94
CA THR A 128 -7.41 18.25 -5.30
C THR A 128 -7.71 18.15 -3.81
N ASP A 129 -8.76 17.42 -3.44
CA ASP A 129 -9.24 17.28 -2.05
C ASP A 129 -8.61 16.09 -1.32
N GLY A 130 -8.03 15.15 -2.08
CA GLY A 130 -7.50 13.89 -1.58
C GLY A 130 -8.47 12.71 -1.80
N TYR A 131 -7.97 11.51 -1.52
CA TYR A 131 -8.71 10.27 -1.63
C TYR A 131 -8.96 9.64 -0.25
N THR A 132 -10.10 8.97 -0.11
CA THR A 132 -10.42 8.08 1.00
C THR A 132 -10.50 6.65 0.48
N LEU A 133 -9.60 5.80 0.97
CA LEU A 133 -9.54 4.37 0.69
C LEU A 133 -10.20 3.60 1.83
N THR A 134 -10.96 2.55 1.49
CA THR A 134 -11.50 1.57 2.43
C THR A 134 -11.22 0.17 1.90
N HIS A 135 -10.73 -0.71 2.76
CA HIS A 135 -10.47 -2.10 2.45
C HIS A 135 -10.74 -2.98 3.66
N THR A 136 -11.44 -4.10 3.47
CA THR A 136 -11.80 -5.04 4.53
C THR A 136 -10.91 -6.26 4.46
N ILE A 137 -10.06 -6.46 5.48
CA ILE A 137 -9.24 -7.66 5.61
C ILE A 137 -10.00 -8.68 6.45
N THR A 138 -10.22 -9.86 5.89
CA THR A 138 -10.87 -10.98 6.59
C THR A 138 -9.82 -12.01 6.99
N LEU A 139 -9.69 -12.22 8.29
CA LEU A 139 -8.84 -13.28 8.85
C LEU A 139 -9.67 -14.56 8.98
N ASN A 140 -9.18 -15.66 8.40
CA ASN A 140 -9.78 -16.97 8.61
C ASN A 140 -9.28 -17.52 9.95
N ALA A 141 -10.19 -17.65 10.92
CA ALA A 141 -9.93 -18.30 12.20
C ALA A 141 -9.96 -19.83 12.08
#